data_AF-A0A443SAQ0-F1
#
_entry.id   AF-A0A443SAQ0-F1
#
_cell.length_a   1.000
_cell.length_b   1.000
_cell.length_c   1.000
_cell.angle_alpha   90.00
_cell.angle_beta   90.00
_cell.angle_gamma   90.00
#
_symmetry.space_group_name_H-M   'P 1'
#
loop_
_entity.id
_entity.type
_entity.pdbx_description
1 polymer ?
#
loop_
_entity_poly.entity_id
_entity_poly.type
_entity_poly.pdbx_seq_one_letter_code
_entity_poly.pdbx_strand_id
1 'polypeptide(L)'
;MSERLDKNPFYRTLVKEFVDIYYELNANQWIVCVPSAQSLQCVQISRNFVCGHILKPSPLLKWHYIPLISNEISDVEIDNTFVIITRNNDENDKKKIAIIGEEIAYNSESKPYKIFVISSPLLWNFERMEAKKSEFDRNSLVTFTECKSYLRHLSTNITDDIEQKTRKLSSTYLILPSYLDDASRRFQAVVDWGVNRLQDDAKILESDEEFLPVAVESVVIGLVYSKIFEAVKKRFAAEEELFQRNCLELKRCQLTPVDLGAQAIFKSVKFAKSFLECALNLESKVTPLEKVYSLKKVVDSINGVLGDYIKNLSSPFGCANPCESIVGDDLVACLIYLLCETQVINLVNNVSFIKIFGEQLSQKNEFGYSLVTFEVAIEFIKQFDKCNSRFSSTSPTPDNNEIPRDKTKSECENKEFTDFEKTDLVTSRFDTQLENIRQLLNHSQQNFSHVGSHELETSSTTNHCDDDKELG
;
A
#
# COMPACT_ATOMS: atom_id res chain seq x y z
N MET A 1 11.12 -19.20 5.34
CA MET A 1 11.31 -18.08 6.26
C MET A 1 11.15 -18.62 7.67
N SER A 2 12.10 -18.37 8.57
CA SER A 2 12.01 -18.80 9.96
C SER A 2 10.98 -17.93 10.69
N GLU A 3 10.06 -18.55 11.43
CA GLU A 3 9.03 -17.85 12.20
C GLU A 3 9.65 -17.17 13.42
N ARG A 4 9.28 -15.91 13.66
CA ARG A 4 9.77 -15.13 14.80
C ARG A 4 8.98 -15.44 16.06
N LEU A 5 9.61 -16.06 17.07
CA LEU A 5 8.96 -16.41 18.35
C LEU A 5 8.33 -15.22 19.06
N ASP A 6 8.95 -14.03 19.01
CA ASP A 6 8.43 -12.82 19.66
C ASP A 6 7.09 -12.34 19.08
N LYS A 7 6.75 -12.77 17.87
CA LYS A 7 5.47 -12.49 17.19
C LYS A 7 4.47 -13.65 17.26
N ASN A 8 4.91 -14.85 17.63
CA ASN A 8 4.02 -16.01 17.68
C ASN A 8 2.95 -15.84 18.78
N PRO A 9 1.65 -16.03 18.47
CA PRO A 9 0.56 -15.78 19.41
C PRO A 9 0.62 -16.71 20.63
N PHE A 10 0.94 -18.00 20.42
CA PHE A 10 1.09 -18.95 21.52
C PHE A 10 2.24 -18.56 22.46
N TYR A 11 3.41 -18.24 21.91
CA TYR A 11 4.57 -17.89 22.73
C TYR A 11 4.35 -16.59 23.50
N ARG A 12 3.74 -15.57 22.87
CA ARG A 12 3.36 -14.31 23.54
C ARG A 12 2.38 -14.56 24.68
N THR A 13 1.35 -15.37 24.47
CA THR A 13 0.37 -15.71 25.51
C THR A 13 1.01 -16.48 26.66
N LEU A 14 1.90 -17.44 26.37
CA LEU A 14 2.68 -18.15 27.40
C LEU A 14 3.49 -17.18 28.28
N VAL A 15 4.21 -16.24 27.66
CA VAL A 15 5.09 -15.30 28.38
C VAL A 15 4.30 -14.23 29.14
N LYS A 16 3.18 -13.73 28.58
CA LYS A 16 2.44 -12.59 29.15
C LYS A 16 1.31 -12.99 30.10
N GLU A 17 0.56 -14.05 29.79
CA GLU A 17 -0.67 -14.41 30.49
C GLU A 17 -0.49 -15.63 31.41
N PHE A 18 0.37 -16.58 31.03
CA PHE A 18 0.66 -17.81 31.79
C PHE A 18 2.06 -17.77 32.44
N VAL A 19 2.36 -16.65 33.10
CA VAL A 19 3.68 -16.35 33.69
C VAL A 19 4.12 -17.42 34.70
N ASP A 20 3.17 -17.98 35.46
CA ASP A 20 3.43 -19.05 36.41
C ASP A 20 3.96 -20.32 35.72
N ILE A 21 3.33 -20.72 34.62
CA ILE A 21 3.73 -21.87 33.80
C ILE A 21 5.08 -21.59 33.11
N TYR A 22 5.27 -20.38 32.59
CA TYR A 22 6.52 -19.96 31.97
C TYR A 22 7.69 -19.99 32.97
N TYR A 23 7.45 -19.58 34.22
CA TYR A 23 8.45 -19.67 35.29
C TYR A 23 8.80 -21.13 35.62
N GLU A 24 7.80 -22.01 35.72
CA GLU A 24 8.01 -23.44 36.00
C GLU A 24 8.78 -24.15 34.88
N LEU A 25 8.43 -23.86 33.61
CA LEU A 25 9.16 -24.29 32.42
C LEU A 25 10.66 -23.95 32.53
N ASN A 26 10.97 -22.70 32.84
CA ASN A 26 12.34 -22.19 32.92
C ASN A 26 13.12 -22.77 34.10
N ALA A 27 12.48 -22.91 35.26
CA ALA A 27 13.10 -23.47 36.46
C ALA A 27 13.51 -24.94 36.25
N ASN A 28 12.69 -25.71 35.51
CA ASN A 28 12.91 -27.14 35.30
C ASN A 28 13.53 -27.49 33.94
N GLN A 29 13.85 -26.49 33.11
CA GLN A 29 14.45 -26.67 31.78
C GLN A 29 13.64 -27.60 30.86
N TRP A 30 12.31 -27.50 30.93
CA TRP A 30 11.42 -28.30 30.10
C TRP A 30 11.42 -27.82 28.65
N ILE A 31 10.97 -28.71 27.76
CA ILE A 31 10.86 -28.39 26.34
C ILE A 31 9.50 -27.73 26.09
N VAL A 32 9.47 -26.68 25.26
CA VAL A 32 8.22 -26.09 24.79
C VAL A 32 8.09 -26.28 23.29
N CYS A 33 6.93 -26.78 22.87
CA CYS A 33 6.56 -26.96 21.48
C CYS A 33 5.61 -25.85 21.05
N VAL A 34 6.12 -24.86 20.34
CA VAL A 34 5.37 -23.69 19.87
C VAL A 34 4.74 -24.01 18.52
N PRO A 35 3.40 -24.12 18.40
CA PRO A 35 2.77 -24.33 17.10
C PRO A 35 2.93 -23.09 16.22
N SER A 36 3.11 -23.32 14.92
CA SER A 36 3.22 -22.22 13.96
C SER A 36 1.99 -21.30 14.01
N ALA A 37 2.20 -19.98 13.88
CA ALA A 37 1.12 -19.00 13.93
C ALA A 37 -0.01 -19.34 12.96
N GLN A 38 0.33 -19.79 11.74
CA GLN A 38 -0.63 -20.24 10.72
C GLN A 38 -1.51 -21.39 11.22
N SER A 39 -0.94 -22.33 11.98
CA SER A 39 -1.69 -23.48 12.52
C SER A 39 -2.59 -23.14 13.71
N LEU A 40 -2.39 -21.97 14.31
CA LEU A 40 -3.14 -21.45 15.44
C LEU A 40 -4.32 -20.57 15.03
N GLN A 41 -4.60 -20.46 13.73
CA GLN A 41 -5.71 -19.65 13.25
C GLN A 41 -7.03 -20.13 13.88
N CYS A 42 -7.72 -19.21 14.56
CA CYS A 42 -8.96 -19.46 15.30
C CYS A 42 -8.84 -20.45 16.47
N VAL A 43 -7.65 -20.70 17.02
CA VAL A 43 -7.48 -21.57 18.19
C VAL A 43 -7.54 -20.75 19.47
N GLN A 44 -8.37 -21.18 20.43
CA GLN A 44 -8.37 -20.60 21.76
C GLN A 44 -7.20 -21.12 22.58
N ILE A 45 -6.21 -20.26 22.87
CA ILE A 45 -5.04 -20.61 23.68
C ILE A 45 -5.43 -20.62 25.17
N SER A 46 -6.00 -21.74 25.62
CA SER A 46 -6.34 -21.96 27.02
C SER A 46 -5.16 -22.46 27.85
N ARG A 47 -5.28 -22.46 29.18
CA ARG A 47 -4.25 -23.04 30.07
C ARG A 47 -3.95 -24.51 29.73
N ASN A 48 -5.00 -25.30 29.47
CA ASN A 48 -4.85 -26.71 29.08
C ASN A 48 -4.16 -26.84 27.72
N PHE A 49 -4.46 -25.93 26.79
CA PHE A 49 -3.76 -25.87 25.51
C PHE A 49 -2.27 -25.62 25.73
N VAL A 50 -1.91 -24.61 26.52
CA VAL A 50 -0.50 -24.30 26.85
C VAL A 50 0.21 -25.46 27.53
N CYS A 51 -0.37 -26.02 28.60
CA CYS A 51 0.22 -27.14 29.30
C CYS A 51 0.39 -28.39 28.43
N GLY A 52 -0.49 -28.61 27.46
CA GLY A 52 -0.39 -29.71 26.50
C GLY A 52 0.81 -29.59 25.54
N HIS A 53 1.43 -28.41 25.46
CA HIS A 53 2.57 -28.10 24.58
C HIS A 53 3.89 -27.97 25.35
N ILE A 54 3.88 -28.17 26.67
CA ILE A 54 5.08 -28.17 27.52
C ILE A 54 5.41 -29.60 27.87
N LEU A 55 6.62 -30.04 27.55
CA LEU A 55 7.04 -31.43 27.61
C LEU A 55 8.06 -31.66 28.72
N LYS A 56 7.71 -32.54 29.65
CA LYS A 56 8.60 -33.02 30.73
C LYS A 56 9.31 -34.30 30.26
N PRO A 57 10.59 -34.50 30.61
CA PRO A 57 11.25 -35.77 30.32
C PRO A 57 10.54 -36.92 31.05
N SER A 58 10.34 -38.03 30.36
CA SER A 58 9.76 -39.24 30.95
C SER A 58 10.70 -39.79 32.03
N PRO A 59 10.20 -40.17 33.22
CA PRO A 59 11.02 -40.77 34.25
C PRO A 59 11.39 -42.23 33.94
N LEU A 60 10.72 -42.86 32.96
CA LEU A 60 10.84 -44.29 32.66
C LEU A 60 11.65 -44.56 31.39
N LEU A 61 11.57 -43.69 30.39
CA LEU A 61 12.11 -43.92 29.05
C LEU A 61 12.97 -42.75 28.57
N LYS A 62 14.17 -43.05 28.08
CA LYS A 62 15.08 -42.04 27.53
C LYS A 62 14.56 -41.57 26.16
N TRP A 63 14.55 -40.26 25.92
CA TRP A 63 14.03 -39.60 24.70
C TRP A 63 12.51 -39.57 24.55
N HIS A 64 11.79 -40.00 25.59
CA HIS A 64 10.34 -39.85 25.68
C HIS A 64 10.00 -38.70 26.63
N TYR A 65 8.85 -38.10 26.40
CA TYR A 65 8.36 -36.95 27.13
C TYR A 65 6.86 -37.09 27.41
N ILE A 66 6.40 -36.37 28.43
CA ILE A 66 5.01 -36.33 28.83
C ILE A 66 4.59 -34.86 28.93
N PRO A 67 3.43 -34.46 28.38
CA PRO A 67 2.96 -33.09 28.53
C PRO A 67 2.72 -32.72 30.00
N LEU A 68 2.85 -31.43 30.33
CA LEU A 68 2.62 -30.90 31.67
C LEU A 68 1.21 -31.22 32.17
N ILE A 69 0.20 -31.03 31.30
CA ILE A 69 -1.17 -31.49 31.51
C ILE A 69 -1.72 -31.94 30.16
N SER A 70 -2.16 -33.19 30.06
CA SER A 70 -2.93 -33.67 28.91
C SER A 70 -3.82 -34.84 29.31
N ASN A 71 -5.05 -34.85 28.80
CA ASN A 71 -5.99 -35.96 28.94
C ASN A 71 -5.97 -36.89 27.72
N GLU A 72 -5.21 -36.55 26.69
CA GLU A 72 -5.24 -37.24 25.39
C GLU A 72 -3.88 -37.83 25.02
N ILE A 73 -2.80 -37.13 25.35
CA ILE A 73 -1.43 -37.52 24.98
C ILE A 73 -0.82 -38.27 26.14
N SER A 74 -0.45 -39.53 25.91
CA SER A 74 0.15 -40.38 26.93
C SER A 74 1.67 -40.43 26.83
N ASP A 75 2.22 -40.27 25.63
CA ASP A 75 3.66 -40.32 25.37
C ASP A 75 4.03 -39.44 24.17
N VAL A 76 5.22 -38.84 24.23
CA VAL A 76 5.78 -38.00 23.18
C VAL A 76 7.22 -38.40 22.91
N GLU A 77 7.48 -38.87 21.70
CA GLU A 77 8.82 -39.14 21.18
C GLU A 77 9.27 -37.94 20.34
N ILE A 78 10.49 -37.46 20.57
CA ILE A 78 11.08 -36.39 19.77
C ILE A 78 12.26 -36.95 18.99
N ASP A 79 12.15 -36.89 17.66
CA ASP A 79 13.27 -37.11 16.74
C ASP A 79 13.82 -35.75 16.22
N ASN A 80 14.91 -35.76 15.46
CA ASN A 80 15.55 -34.52 14.97
C ASN A 80 14.66 -33.67 14.03
N THR A 81 13.56 -34.24 13.53
CA THR A 81 12.72 -33.69 12.46
C THR A 81 11.24 -33.66 12.81
N PHE A 82 10.80 -34.46 13.79
CA PHE A 82 9.40 -34.65 14.12
C PHE A 82 9.19 -34.86 15.61
N VAL A 83 8.02 -34.40 16.06
CA VAL A 83 7.42 -34.77 17.33
C VAL A 83 6.35 -35.82 17.03
N ILE A 84 6.50 -37.00 17.61
CA ILE A 84 5.57 -38.12 17.46
C ILE A 84 4.83 -38.26 18.78
N ILE A 85 3.52 -38.02 18.77
CA ILE A 85 2.69 -38.14 19.96
C ILE A 85 1.81 -39.38 19.87
N THR A 86 1.66 -40.10 20.97
CA THR A 86 0.82 -41.30 21.10
C THR A 86 -0.41 -40.96 21.93
N ARG A 87 -1.60 -41.31 21.42
CA ARG A 87 -2.86 -41.06 22.12
C ARG A 87 -3.24 -42.22 23.03
N ASN A 88 -3.65 -41.94 24.26
CA ASN A 88 -4.29 -42.92 25.16
C ASN A 88 -3.61 -44.31 25.25
N ASN A 89 -2.27 -44.37 25.12
CA ASN A 89 -1.49 -45.61 25.05
C ASN A 89 -1.87 -46.57 23.90
N ASP A 90 -2.52 -46.09 22.85
CA ASP A 90 -2.75 -46.87 21.63
C ASP A 90 -1.59 -46.62 20.65
N GLU A 91 -0.72 -47.61 20.47
CA GLU A 91 0.42 -47.52 19.56
C GLU A 91 0.02 -47.31 18.10
N ASN A 92 -1.25 -47.56 17.73
CA ASN A 92 -1.77 -47.32 16.39
C ASN A 92 -2.31 -45.89 16.21
N ASP A 93 -2.58 -45.15 17.28
CA ASP A 93 -3.08 -43.77 17.26
C ASP A 93 -1.95 -42.78 17.53
N LYS A 94 -1.02 -42.70 16.56
CA LYS A 94 0.13 -41.78 16.59
C LYS A 94 -0.07 -40.61 15.64
N LYS A 95 0.27 -39.41 16.09
CA LYS A 95 0.31 -38.19 15.27
C LYS A 95 1.75 -37.70 15.15
N LYS A 96 2.20 -37.54 13.91
CA LYS A 96 3.56 -37.08 13.57
C LYS A 96 3.51 -35.62 13.12
N ILE A 97 4.26 -34.76 13.79
CA ILE A 97 4.24 -33.30 13.60
C ILE A 97 5.64 -32.84 13.26
N ALA A 98 5.81 -32.06 12.19
CA ALA A 98 7.12 -31.61 11.74
C ALA A 98 7.67 -30.51 12.65
N ILE A 99 8.96 -30.60 12.99
CA ILE A 99 9.73 -29.52 13.61
C ILE A 99 10.20 -28.61 12.49
N ILE A 100 9.70 -27.38 12.46
CA ILE A 100 10.01 -26.38 11.44
C ILE A 100 11.09 -25.39 11.89
N GLY A 101 11.38 -25.35 13.19
CA GLY A 101 12.47 -24.55 13.77
C GLY A 101 12.87 -25.06 15.15
N GLU A 102 14.12 -24.82 15.53
CA GLU A 102 14.65 -25.09 16.86
C GLU A 102 15.35 -23.83 17.36
N GLU A 103 15.01 -23.42 18.58
CA GLU A 103 15.67 -22.32 19.28
C GLU A 103 16.17 -22.79 20.65
N ILE A 104 17.28 -22.19 21.09
CA ILE A 104 17.84 -22.43 22.42
C ILE A 104 17.64 -21.15 23.23
N ALA A 105 16.93 -21.28 24.34
CA ALA A 105 16.72 -20.20 25.29
C ALA A 105 17.44 -20.51 26.62
N TYR A 106 17.67 -19.48 27.42
CA TYR A 106 18.41 -19.59 28.68
C TYR A 106 17.53 -19.11 29.83
N ASN A 107 17.51 -19.88 30.92
CA ASN A 107 16.82 -19.47 32.13
C ASN A 107 17.65 -18.43 32.92
N SER A 108 17.13 -17.96 34.06
CA SER A 108 17.79 -16.99 34.93
C SER A 108 19.13 -17.46 35.51
N GLU A 109 19.38 -18.77 35.51
CA GLU A 109 20.65 -19.38 35.93
C GLU A 109 21.58 -19.65 34.74
N SER A 110 21.29 -19.07 33.57
CA SER A 110 22.02 -19.29 32.31
C SER A 110 22.07 -20.76 31.86
N LYS A 111 21.12 -21.59 32.30
CA LYS A 111 21.00 -22.97 31.84
C LYS A 111 20.15 -23.01 30.57
N PRO A 112 20.60 -23.70 29.51
CA PRO A 112 19.86 -23.77 28.27
C PRO A 112 18.65 -24.69 28.37
N TYR A 113 17.61 -24.39 27.60
CA TYR A 113 16.46 -25.24 27.33
C TYR A 113 16.00 -25.07 25.88
N LYS A 114 15.29 -26.08 25.35
CA LYS A 114 14.92 -26.13 23.92
C LYS A 114 13.50 -25.63 23.68
N ILE A 115 13.35 -24.88 22.61
CA ILE A 115 12.08 -24.44 22.04
C ILE A 115 11.98 -25.04 20.64
N PHE A 116 10.96 -25.87 20.40
CA PHE A 116 10.67 -26.38 19.05
C PHE A 116 9.50 -25.62 18.46
N VAL A 117 9.69 -25.03 17.28
CA VAL A 117 8.59 -24.52 16.47
C VAL A 117 8.05 -25.68 15.64
N ILE A 118 6.76 -25.98 15.75
CA ILE A 118 6.13 -27.16 15.15
C ILE A 118 5.04 -26.78 14.15
N SER A 119 4.85 -27.61 13.12
CA SER A 119 3.94 -27.31 12.00
C SER A 119 2.46 -27.26 12.39
N SER A 120 2.06 -27.88 13.49
CA SER A 120 0.66 -27.93 13.97
C SER A 120 0.58 -28.17 15.47
N PRO A 121 -0.51 -27.82 16.17
CA PRO A 121 -0.67 -28.09 17.59
C PRO A 121 -0.49 -29.57 17.95
N LEU A 122 0.02 -29.86 19.15
CA LEU A 122 0.15 -31.24 19.65
C LEU A 122 -1.23 -31.88 19.83
N LEU A 123 -2.16 -31.18 20.49
CA LEU A 123 -3.49 -31.70 20.85
C LEU A 123 -4.33 -32.11 19.62
N TRP A 124 -5.18 -33.14 19.78
CA TRP A 124 -6.17 -33.54 18.76
C TRP A 124 -7.39 -32.64 18.82
N ASN A 125 -7.92 -32.46 20.03
CA ASN A 125 -9.10 -31.67 20.27
C ASN A 125 -8.70 -30.37 20.98
N PHE A 126 -9.04 -29.25 20.37
CA PHE A 126 -8.92 -27.94 20.98
C PHE A 126 -10.10 -27.09 20.52
N GLU A 127 -10.58 -26.23 21.42
CA GLU A 127 -11.64 -25.29 21.10
C GLU A 127 -11.13 -24.34 20.02
N ARG A 128 -11.68 -24.50 18.82
CA ARG A 128 -11.58 -23.45 17.82
C ARG A 128 -12.63 -22.43 18.19
N MET A 129 -12.21 -21.18 18.35
CA MET A 129 -13.15 -20.09 18.29
C MET A 129 -13.84 -20.21 16.93
N GLU A 130 -15.17 -20.14 16.91
CA GLU A 130 -15.86 -19.92 15.64
C GLU A 130 -15.15 -18.73 15.00
N ALA A 131 -14.60 -18.94 13.81
CA ALA A 131 -14.12 -17.82 13.02
C ALA A 131 -15.31 -16.91 12.91
N LYS A 132 -15.33 -15.81 13.68
CA LYS A 132 -16.18 -14.69 13.35
C LYS A 132 -15.73 -14.34 11.95
N LYS A 133 -16.45 -14.82 10.92
CA LYS A 133 -16.45 -14.18 9.61
C LYS A 133 -16.56 -12.70 9.98
N SER A 134 -15.58 -11.89 9.60
CA SER A 134 -15.68 -10.46 9.85
C SER A 134 -17.07 -10.05 9.36
N GLU A 135 -17.94 -9.60 10.26
CA GLU A 135 -19.30 -9.16 9.88
C GLU A 135 -19.21 -8.02 8.85
N PHE A 136 -18.03 -7.40 8.74
CA PHE A 136 -17.69 -6.41 7.76
C PHE A 136 -17.08 -7.04 6.52
N ASP A 137 -17.75 -6.86 5.38
CA ASP A 137 -17.12 -6.97 4.08
C ASP A 137 -16.10 -5.83 3.96
N ARG A 138 -14.81 -6.17 3.85
CA ARG A 138 -13.72 -5.17 3.76
C ARG A 138 -13.86 -4.26 2.54
N ASN A 139 -14.48 -4.75 1.46
CA ASN A 139 -14.76 -3.94 0.28
C ASN A 139 -15.85 -2.88 0.52
N SER A 140 -16.58 -3.00 1.64
CA SER A 140 -17.59 -2.05 2.09
C SER A 140 -17.09 -1.05 3.14
N LEU A 141 -15.94 -1.27 3.79
CA LEU A 141 -15.40 -0.37 4.81
C LEU A 141 -14.68 0.82 4.17
N VAL A 142 -15.43 1.75 3.59
CA VAL A 142 -14.85 2.89 2.86
C VAL A 142 -15.12 4.20 3.58
N THR A 143 -16.30 4.36 4.18
CA THR A 143 -16.74 5.63 4.75
C THR A 143 -16.19 5.89 6.15
N PHE A 144 -16.18 7.16 6.54
CA PHE A 144 -15.86 7.56 7.92
C PHE A 144 -16.69 6.79 8.96
N THR A 145 -18.00 6.67 8.72
CA THR A 145 -18.93 6.02 9.66
C THR A 145 -18.68 4.53 9.77
N GLU A 146 -18.39 3.86 8.65
CA GLU A 146 -18.05 2.44 8.61
C GLU A 146 -16.73 2.16 9.33
N CYS A 147 -15.68 2.93 9.03
CA CYS A 147 -14.38 2.81 9.71
C CYS A 147 -14.53 3.02 11.22
N LYS A 148 -15.29 4.03 11.64
CA LYS A 148 -15.58 4.29 13.04
C LYS A 148 -16.33 3.15 13.72
N SER A 149 -17.33 2.58 13.04
CA SER A 149 -18.11 1.45 13.57
C SER A 149 -17.25 0.20 13.70
N TYR A 150 -16.37 -0.04 12.73
CA TYR A 150 -15.36 -1.11 12.78
C TYR A 150 -14.43 -0.96 13.99
N LEU A 151 -13.85 0.22 14.21
CA LEU A 151 -12.97 0.44 15.38
C LEU A 151 -13.71 0.26 16.71
N ARG A 152 -14.97 0.70 16.81
CA ARG A 152 -15.79 0.50 18.01
C ARG A 152 -16.10 -0.96 18.29
N HIS A 153 -16.26 -1.77 17.23
CA HIS A 153 -16.40 -3.21 17.34
C HIS A 153 -15.14 -3.87 17.89
N LEU A 154 -13.95 -3.39 17.50
CA LEU A 154 -12.67 -3.84 18.08
C LEU A 154 -12.54 -3.43 19.55
N SER A 155 -12.67 -2.13 19.82
CA SER A 155 -12.62 -1.59 21.18
C SER A 155 -13.26 -0.21 21.23
N THR A 156 -14.42 -0.12 21.90
CA THR A 156 -15.13 1.16 22.08
C THR A 156 -14.31 2.14 22.92
N ASN A 157 -13.68 1.67 24.00
CA ASN A 157 -12.87 2.50 24.89
C ASN A 157 -11.69 3.14 24.16
N ILE A 158 -10.92 2.35 23.40
CA ILE A 158 -9.77 2.87 22.66
C ILE A 158 -10.23 3.80 21.53
N THR A 159 -11.34 3.48 20.87
CA THR A 159 -11.90 4.37 19.84
C THR A 159 -12.28 5.73 20.42
N ASP A 160 -12.94 5.76 21.57
CA ASP A 160 -13.32 7.02 22.23
C ASP A 160 -12.08 7.81 22.70
N ASP A 161 -11.01 7.14 23.15
CA ASP A 161 -9.72 7.78 23.46
C ASP A 161 -9.06 8.40 22.22
N ILE A 162 -9.09 7.70 21.07
CA ILE A 162 -8.61 8.23 19.78
C ILE A 162 -9.39 9.49 19.42
N GLU A 163 -10.73 9.47 19.53
CA GLU A 163 -11.55 10.66 19.26
C GLU A 163 -11.20 11.82 20.19
N GLN A 164 -11.05 11.54 21.49
CA GLN A 164 -10.74 12.57 22.49
C GLN A 164 -9.38 13.20 22.23
N LYS A 165 -8.34 12.39 21.99
CA LYS A 165 -7.00 12.88 21.65
C LYS A 165 -7.03 13.70 20.37
N THR A 166 -7.73 13.25 19.34
CA THR A 166 -7.88 13.96 18.07
C THR A 166 -8.54 15.32 18.27
N ARG A 167 -9.65 15.38 19.02
CA ARG A 167 -10.34 16.65 19.32
C ARG A 167 -9.49 17.59 20.16
N LYS A 168 -8.76 17.08 21.16
CA LYS A 168 -7.83 17.86 21.99
C LYS A 168 -6.67 18.43 21.18
N LEU A 169 -6.11 17.66 20.25
CA LEU A 169 -5.10 18.15 19.32
C LEU A 169 -5.69 19.22 18.41
N SER A 170 -6.86 18.97 17.81
CA SER A 170 -7.56 19.92 16.94
C SER A 170 -7.91 21.25 17.61
N SER A 171 -8.15 21.26 18.92
CA SER A 171 -8.47 22.49 19.66
C SER A 171 -7.23 23.27 20.11
N THR A 172 -6.10 22.60 20.31
CA THR A 172 -4.85 23.23 20.77
C THR A 172 -3.90 23.59 19.62
N TYR A 173 -3.94 22.85 18.52
CA TYR A 173 -3.08 23.05 17.37
C TYR A 173 -3.74 23.93 16.31
N LEU A 174 -3.00 24.96 15.86
CA LEU A 174 -3.42 25.83 14.77
C LEU A 174 -2.96 25.25 13.43
N ILE A 175 -3.92 24.88 12.58
CA ILE A 175 -3.63 24.36 11.24
C ILE A 175 -3.41 25.53 10.28
N LEU A 176 -2.19 25.64 9.75
CA LEU A 176 -1.79 26.71 8.82
C LEU A 176 -1.51 26.15 7.42
N PRO A 177 -1.91 26.86 6.33
CA PRO A 177 -1.71 26.39 4.95
C PRO A 177 -0.26 26.06 4.59
N SER A 178 0.71 26.80 5.14
CA SER A 178 2.14 26.59 4.87
C SER A 178 2.77 25.46 5.70
N TYR A 179 2.03 24.89 6.66
CA TYR A 179 2.53 23.88 7.61
C TYR A 179 1.65 22.62 7.62
N LEU A 180 1.10 22.26 6.45
CA LEU A 180 0.25 21.07 6.31
C LEU A 180 1.02 19.78 6.58
N ASP A 181 2.31 19.70 6.25
CA ASP A 181 3.15 18.53 6.55
C ASP A 181 3.34 18.34 8.07
N ASP A 182 3.52 19.44 8.83
CA ASP A 182 3.58 19.36 10.29
C ASP A 182 2.22 18.96 10.88
N ALA A 183 1.13 19.48 10.31
CA ALA A 183 -0.22 19.06 10.70
C ALA A 183 -0.42 17.55 10.46
N SER A 184 -0.04 17.05 9.28
CA SER A 184 -0.11 15.63 8.93
C SER A 184 0.67 14.78 9.93
N ARG A 185 1.94 15.10 10.18
CA ARG A 185 2.80 14.38 11.13
C ARG A 185 2.19 14.31 12.54
N ARG A 186 1.56 15.40 13.01
CA ARG A 186 0.91 15.43 14.34
C ARG A 186 -0.33 14.54 14.41
N PHE A 187 -1.15 14.52 13.37
CA PHE A 187 -2.31 13.64 13.32
C PHE A 187 -1.88 12.19 13.11
N GLN A 188 -0.84 11.94 12.32
CA GLN A 188 -0.25 10.62 12.17
C GLN A 188 0.27 10.05 13.50
N ALA A 189 0.87 10.87 14.36
CA ALA A 189 1.25 10.43 15.70
C ALA A 189 0.05 9.96 16.56
N VAL A 190 -1.16 10.49 16.32
CA VAL A 190 -2.39 9.99 16.96
C VAL A 190 -2.83 8.67 16.32
N VAL A 191 -2.69 8.54 15.01
CA VAL A 191 -2.96 7.29 14.27
C VAL A 191 -2.07 6.17 14.79
N ASP A 192 -0.75 6.37 14.80
CA ASP A 192 0.22 5.38 15.26
C ASP A 192 -0.03 4.98 16.71
N TRP A 193 -0.34 5.96 17.58
CA TRP A 193 -0.71 5.68 18.96
C TRP A 193 -1.97 4.80 19.06
N GLY A 194 -3.00 5.09 18.27
CA GLY A 194 -4.25 4.34 18.25
C GLY A 194 -4.09 2.93 17.71
N VAL A 195 -3.33 2.76 16.62
CA VAL A 195 -3.01 1.46 16.01
C VAL A 195 -2.28 0.58 17.02
N ASN A 196 -1.20 1.09 17.64
CA ASN A 196 -0.43 0.35 18.63
C ASN A 196 -1.31 -0.07 19.84
N ARG A 197 -2.19 0.81 20.30
CA ARG A 197 -3.11 0.49 21.40
C ARG A 197 -4.11 -0.60 21.05
N LEU A 198 -4.68 -0.55 19.86
CA LEU A 198 -5.61 -1.58 19.38
C LEU A 198 -4.89 -2.92 19.19
N GLN A 199 -3.67 -2.92 18.66
CA GLN A 199 -2.84 -4.14 18.50
C GLN A 199 -2.46 -4.78 19.83
N ASP A 200 -2.20 -3.97 20.87
CA ASP A 200 -1.88 -4.47 22.21
C ASP A 200 -3.07 -5.15 22.90
N ASP A 201 -4.31 -4.83 22.53
CA ASP A 201 -5.56 -5.36 23.14
C ASP A 201 -5.88 -6.82 22.71
N ALA A 202 -4.92 -7.51 22.07
CA ALA A 202 -4.87 -8.95 21.78
C ALA A 202 -6.05 -9.59 21.00
N LYS A 203 -7.03 -8.81 20.54
CA LYS A 203 -8.23 -9.29 19.83
C LYS A 203 -8.21 -9.06 18.31
N ILE A 204 -7.07 -8.70 17.75
CA ILE A 204 -6.94 -8.38 16.32
C ILE A 204 -6.56 -9.63 15.55
N LEU A 205 -7.39 -10.01 14.57
CA LEU A 205 -7.07 -11.09 13.64
C LEU A 205 -5.92 -10.65 12.71
N GLU A 206 -5.07 -11.56 12.23
CA GLU A 206 -3.99 -11.22 11.26
C GLU A 206 -4.50 -10.45 10.03
N SER A 207 -5.75 -10.69 9.62
CA SER A 207 -6.41 -10.00 8.50
C SER A 207 -6.84 -8.55 8.79
N ASP A 208 -6.94 -8.18 10.07
CA ASP A 208 -7.29 -6.84 10.54
C ASP A 208 -6.05 -5.94 10.65
N GLU A 209 -4.86 -6.53 10.79
CA GLU A 209 -3.60 -5.81 11.01
C GLU A 209 -3.24 -4.87 9.84
N GLU A 210 -3.61 -5.23 8.60
CA GLU A 210 -3.31 -4.44 7.40
C GLU A 210 -4.35 -3.33 7.09
N PHE A 211 -5.57 -3.46 7.61
CA PHE A 211 -6.63 -2.45 7.40
C PHE A 211 -6.76 -1.48 8.58
N LEU A 212 -6.38 -1.94 9.78
CA LEU A 212 -6.43 -1.16 11.01
C LEU A 212 -5.80 0.24 10.88
N PRO A 213 -4.59 0.42 10.30
CA PRO A 213 -4.00 1.75 10.16
C PRO A 213 -4.86 2.69 9.31
N VAL A 214 -5.42 2.19 8.22
CA VAL A 214 -6.30 2.94 7.31
C VAL A 214 -7.62 3.32 7.99
N ALA A 215 -8.19 2.42 8.79
CA ALA A 215 -9.41 2.69 9.54
C ALA A 215 -9.18 3.76 10.62
N VAL A 216 -8.07 3.68 11.35
CA VAL A 216 -7.68 4.69 12.36
C VAL A 216 -7.41 6.03 11.69
N GLU A 217 -6.66 6.07 10.59
CA GLU A 217 -6.41 7.29 9.80
C GLU A 217 -7.74 7.93 9.35
N SER A 218 -8.65 7.13 8.80
CA SER A 218 -9.96 7.59 8.35
C SER A 218 -10.77 8.26 9.47
N VAL A 219 -10.73 7.69 10.69
CA VAL A 219 -11.41 8.29 11.84
C VAL A 219 -10.72 9.56 12.32
N VAL A 220 -9.39 9.54 12.48
CA VAL A 220 -8.62 10.70 12.94
C VAL A 220 -8.80 11.87 11.99
N ILE A 221 -8.54 11.67 10.70
CA ILE A 221 -8.62 12.73 9.68
C ILE A 221 -10.07 13.17 9.47
N GLY A 222 -11.03 12.23 9.44
CA GLY A 222 -12.45 12.57 9.26
C GLY A 222 -13.00 13.49 10.36
N LEU A 223 -12.51 13.37 11.60
CA LEU A 223 -12.90 14.24 12.72
C LEU A 223 -12.43 15.69 12.59
N VAL A 224 -11.35 15.91 11.84
CA VAL A 224 -10.70 17.23 11.70
C VAL A 224 -10.74 17.77 10.26
N TYR A 225 -11.42 17.04 9.37
CA TYR A 225 -11.50 17.32 7.94
C TYR A 225 -11.83 18.77 7.63
N SER A 226 -12.85 19.35 8.27
CA SER A 226 -13.29 20.72 7.96
C SER A 226 -12.17 21.75 8.14
N LYS A 227 -11.35 21.64 9.18
CA LYS A 227 -10.22 22.57 9.40
C LYS A 227 -9.06 22.28 8.47
N ILE A 228 -8.74 21.00 8.27
CA ILE A 228 -7.65 20.58 7.38
C ILE A 228 -7.94 21.01 5.94
N PHE A 229 -9.12 20.68 5.43
CA PHE A 229 -9.47 20.89 4.03
C PHE A 229 -9.57 22.38 3.69
N GLU A 230 -10.04 23.22 4.62
CA GLU A 230 -9.98 24.68 4.46
C GLU A 230 -8.55 25.22 4.38
N ALA A 231 -7.60 24.65 5.13
CA ALA A 231 -6.19 25.00 5.01
C ALA A 231 -5.57 24.49 3.69
N VAL A 232 -5.96 23.30 3.22
CA VAL A 232 -5.57 22.74 1.92
C VAL A 232 -6.06 23.63 0.78
N LYS A 233 -7.36 24.00 0.77
CA LYS A 233 -7.92 24.92 -0.24
C LYS A 233 -7.13 26.22 -0.32
N LYS A 234 -6.76 26.80 0.82
CA LYS A 234 -5.95 28.02 0.87
C LYS A 234 -4.53 27.81 0.33
N ARG A 235 -3.90 26.66 0.64
CA ARG A 235 -2.55 26.33 0.19
C ARG A 235 -2.47 26.18 -1.33
N PHE A 236 -3.45 25.50 -1.92
CA PHE A 236 -3.45 25.12 -3.33
C PHE A 236 -4.41 25.95 -4.20
N ALA A 237 -4.94 27.07 -3.68
CA ALA A 237 -5.90 27.94 -4.38
C ALA A 237 -5.43 28.36 -5.78
N ALA A 238 -4.17 28.81 -5.90
CA ALA A 238 -3.61 29.25 -7.18
C ALA A 238 -3.47 28.10 -8.19
N GLU A 239 -3.17 26.89 -7.72
CA GLU A 239 -3.02 25.72 -8.58
C GLU A 239 -4.38 25.17 -9.03
N GLU A 240 -5.37 25.20 -8.13
CA GLU A 240 -6.76 24.87 -8.45
C GLU A 240 -7.34 25.86 -9.47
N GLU A 241 -7.11 27.16 -9.29
CA GLU A 241 -7.55 28.20 -10.24
C GLU A 241 -6.93 28.00 -11.63
N LEU A 242 -5.62 27.73 -11.68
CA LEU A 242 -4.92 27.43 -12.93
C LEU A 242 -5.51 26.19 -13.61
N PHE A 243 -5.73 25.11 -12.85
CA PHE A 243 -6.31 23.88 -13.36
C PHE A 243 -7.71 24.11 -13.94
N GLN A 244 -8.60 24.80 -13.22
CA GLN A 244 -9.97 25.09 -13.68
C GLN A 244 -9.97 25.94 -14.94
N ARG A 245 -9.11 26.97 -15.01
CA ARG A 245 -8.95 27.79 -16.21
C ARG A 245 -8.54 26.95 -17.42
N ASN A 246 -7.52 26.11 -17.27
CA ASN A 246 -7.01 25.30 -18.38
C ASN A 246 -8.01 24.22 -18.81
N CYS A 247 -8.76 23.64 -17.88
CA CYS A 247 -9.90 22.76 -18.19
C CYS A 247 -10.93 23.45 -19.09
N LEU A 248 -11.27 24.72 -18.81
CA LEU A 248 -12.21 25.49 -19.65
C LEU A 248 -11.65 25.77 -21.04
N GLU A 249 -10.37 26.12 -21.16
CA GLU A 249 -9.74 26.35 -22.46
C GLU A 249 -9.65 25.06 -23.29
N LEU A 250 -9.22 23.95 -22.68
CA LEU A 250 -9.18 22.64 -23.34
C LEU A 250 -10.56 22.19 -23.83
N LYS A 251 -11.61 22.44 -23.03
CA LYS A 251 -12.99 22.17 -23.44
C LYS A 251 -13.41 22.98 -24.66
N ARG A 252 -12.96 24.23 -24.80
CA ARG A 252 -13.24 25.07 -25.98
C ARG A 252 -12.58 24.54 -27.25
N CYS A 253 -11.43 23.86 -27.13
CA CYS A 253 -10.74 23.24 -28.25
C CYS A 253 -11.48 22.01 -28.83
N GLN A 254 -12.53 21.50 -28.16
CA GLN A 254 -13.33 20.36 -28.63
C GLN A 254 -12.49 19.10 -28.96
N LEU A 255 -11.44 18.88 -28.16
CA LEU A 255 -10.54 17.75 -28.33
C LEU A 255 -11.24 16.43 -28.02
N THR A 256 -10.91 15.40 -28.79
CA THR A 256 -11.30 14.01 -28.52
C THR A 256 -10.22 13.30 -27.71
N PRO A 257 -10.51 12.14 -27.08
CA PRO A 257 -9.47 11.34 -26.42
C PRO A 257 -8.28 11.00 -27.33
N VAL A 258 -8.51 10.85 -28.63
CA VAL A 258 -7.44 10.54 -29.61
C VAL A 258 -6.53 11.75 -29.82
N ASP A 259 -7.07 12.97 -29.82
CA ASP A 259 -6.26 14.20 -29.90
C ASP A 259 -5.39 14.41 -28.65
N LEU A 260 -5.73 13.72 -27.56
CA LEU A 260 -5.00 13.71 -26.29
C LEU A 260 -4.05 12.50 -26.14
N GLY A 261 -3.92 11.66 -27.17
CA GLY A 261 -2.96 10.54 -27.21
C GLY A 261 -3.57 9.15 -27.06
N ALA A 262 -4.90 9.01 -26.99
CA ALA A 262 -5.52 7.68 -27.03
C ALA A 262 -5.39 7.03 -28.42
N GLN A 263 -5.42 5.69 -28.45
CA GLN A 263 -5.45 4.92 -29.68
C GLN A 263 -6.65 5.29 -30.56
N ALA A 264 -6.43 5.31 -31.88
CA ALA A 264 -7.41 5.76 -32.87
C ALA A 264 -8.76 5.00 -32.80
N ILE A 265 -8.75 3.75 -32.30
CA ILE A 265 -9.96 2.94 -32.11
C ILE A 265 -10.97 3.65 -31.20
N PHE A 266 -10.51 4.41 -30.21
CA PHE A 266 -11.35 5.08 -29.22
C PHE A 266 -11.92 6.42 -29.68
N LYS A 267 -11.72 6.82 -30.94
CA LYS A 267 -12.23 8.10 -31.47
C LYS A 267 -13.73 8.30 -31.27
N SER A 268 -14.51 7.22 -31.36
CA SER A 268 -15.97 7.25 -31.28
C SER A 268 -16.51 6.81 -29.91
N VAL A 269 -15.64 6.62 -28.91
CA VAL A 269 -16.09 6.22 -27.58
C VAL A 269 -16.93 7.33 -26.95
N LYS A 270 -17.99 6.94 -26.25
CA LYS A 270 -18.88 7.89 -25.56
C LYS A 270 -18.87 7.61 -24.07
N PHE A 271 -18.67 8.66 -23.30
CA PHE A 271 -18.74 8.61 -21.84
C PHE A 271 -19.99 9.31 -21.33
N ALA A 272 -20.70 8.67 -20.40
CA ALA A 272 -21.80 9.31 -19.70
C ALA A 272 -21.25 10.27 -18.63
N LYS A 273 -21.42 11.58 -18.84
CA LYS A 273 -20.90 12.61 -17.92
C LYS A 273 -21.51 12.52 -16.52
N SER A 274 -22.82 12.30 -16.44
CA SER A 274 -23.56 12.18 -15.17
C SER A 274 -23.05 11.05 -14.29
N PHE A 275 -22.55 9.98 -14.90
CA PHE A 275 -21.99 8.85 -14.16
C PHE A 275 -20.66 9.25 -13.48
N LEU A 276 -19.79 9.97 -14.20
CA LEU A 276 -18.52 10.42 -13.66
C LEU A 276 -18.70 11.46 -12.56
N GLU A 277 -19.64 12.39 -12.72
CA GLU A 277 -20.02 13.35 -11.67
C GLU A 277 -20.48 12.65 -10.39
N CYS A 278 -21.31 11.61 -10.52
CA CYS A 278 -21.74 10.80 -9.38
C CYS A 278 -20.58 10.04 -8.72
N ALA A 279 -19.70 9.43 -9.53
CA ALA A 279 -18.56 8.66 -9.03
C ALA A 279 -17.51 9.56 -8.33
N LEU A 280 -17.36 10.79 -8.82
CA LEU A 280 -16.36 11.76 -8.40
C LEU A 280 -16.93 12.85 -7.45
N ASN A 281 -17.98 12.53 -6.69
CA ASN A 281 -18.55 13.42 -5.67
C ASN A 281 -17.64 13.55 -4.44
N LEU A 282 -16.47 14.16 -4.64
CA LEU A 282 -15.40 14.29 -3.64
C LEU A 282 -15.74 15.27 -2.52
N GLU A 283 -16.56 16.29 -2.79
CA GLU A 283 -16.94 17.31 -1.79
C GLU A 283 -17.75 16.71 -0.63
N SER A 284 -18.50 15.64 -0.89
CA SER A 284 -19.26 14.91 0.13
C SER A 284 -18.39 13.97 1.00
N LYS A 285 -17.14 13.76 0.63
CA LYS A 285 -16.22 12.81 1.27
C LYS A 285 -15.29 13.52 2.23
N VAL A 286 -15.05 12.92 3.39
CA VAL A 286 -14.31 13.56 4.50
C VAL A 286 -13.00 12.87 4.83
N THR A 287 -12.79 11.64 4.35
CA THR A 287 -11.52 10.91 4.56
C THR A 287 -10.71 10.79 3.28
N PRO A 288 -9.37 10.63 3.38
CA PRO A 288 -8.53 10.29 2.24
C PRO A 288 -8.98 8.99 1.54
N LEU A 289 -9.38 7.98 2.32
CA LEU A 289 -9.86 6.68 1.81
C LEU A 289 -11.10 6.85 0.93
N GLU A 290 -12.09 7.59 1.39
CA GLU A 290 -13.32 7.83 0.63
C GLU A 290 -13.04 8.52 -0.70
N LYS A 291 -12.15 9.52 -0.68
CA LYS A 291 -11.81 10.30 -1.88
C LYS A 291 -11.01 9.45 -2.87
N VAL A 292 -9.97 8.72 -2.43
CA VAL A 292 -9.18 7.88 -3.34
C VAL A 292 -10.00 6.72 -3.90
N TYR A 293 -10.94 6.17 -3.13
CA TYR A 293 -11.87 5.15 -3.60
C TYR A 293 -12.81 5.70 -4.68
N SER A 294 -13.26 6.95 -4.55
CA SER A 294 -13.99 7.65 -5.62
C SER A 294 -13.15 7.82 -6.89
N LEU A 295 -11.85 8.16 -6.77
CA LEU A 295 -10.94 8.25 -7.92
C LEU A 295 -10.78 6.87 -8.60
N LYS A 296 -10.57 5.82 -7.81
CA LYS A 296 -10.46 4.44 -8.29
C LYS A 296 -11.70 4.01 -9.07
N LYS A 297 -12.90 4.26 -8.53
CA LYS A 297 -14.17 3.99 -9.21
C LYS A 297 -14.23 4.63 -10.60
N VAL A 298 -13.72 5.85 -10.75
CA VAL A 298 -13.68 6.52 -12.05
C VAL A 298 -12.72 5.83 -13.01
N VAL A 299 -11.51 5.48 -12.57
CA VAL A 299 -10.54 4.71 -13.37
C VAL A 299 -11.12 3.37 -13.81
N ASP A 300 -11.69 2.61 -12.88
CA ASP A 300 -12.31 1.31 -13.17
C ASP A 300 -13.46 1.43 -14.16
N SER A 301 -14.22 2.53 -14.09
CA SER A 301 -15.33 2.79 -15.00
C SER A 301 -14.86 3.18 -16.39
N ILE A 302 -13.80 3.98 -16.51
CA ILE A 302 -13.19 4.27 -17.83
C ILE A 302 -12.69 2.96 -18.45
N ASN A 303 -11.96 2.14 -17.68
CA ASN A 303 -11.50 0.83 -18.14
C ASN A 303 -12.66 -0.09 -18.55
N GLY A 304 -13.76 -0.07 -17.80
CA GLY A 304 -14.99 -0.80 -18.15
C GLY A 304 -15.57 -0.36 -19.50
N VAL A 305 -15.72 0.95 -19.70
CA VAL A 305 -16.23 1.53 -20.96
C VAL A 305 -15.33 1.18 -22.14
N LEU A 306 -14.01 1.35 -21.99
CA LEU A 306 -13.04 1.03 -23.04
C LEU A 306 -13.03 -0.48 -23.35
N GLY A 307 -13.09 -1.32 -22.31
CA GLY A 307 -13.12 -2.77 -22.44
C GLY A 307 -14.38 -3.26 -23.15
N ASP A 308 -15.55 -2.71 -22.80
CA ASP A 308 -16.80 -3.05 -23.47
C ASP A 308 -16.84 -2.53 -24.91
N TYR A 309 -16.22 -1.39 -25.19
CA TYR A 309 -16.07 -0.87 -26.54
C TYR A 309 -15.21 -1.81 -27.42
N ILE A 310 -14.08 -2.31 -26.92
CA ILE A 310 -13.24 -3.31 -27.64
C ILE A 310 -14.02 -4.61 -27.90
N LYS A 311 -14.75 -5.11 -26.89
CA LYS A 311 -15.59 -6.32 -27.05
C LYS A 311 -16.65 -6.15 -28.15
N ASN A 312 -17.25 -4.98 -28.24
CA ASN A 312 -18.30 -4.69 -29.24
C ASN A 312 -17.74 -4.46 -30.65
N LEU A 313 -16.47 -4.09 -30.79
CA LEU A 313 -15.77 -3.98 -32.08
C LEU A 313 -15.39 -5.35 -32.66
N SER A 314 -15.20 -6.35 -31.80
CA SER A 314 -14.84 -7.71 -32.21
C SER A 314 -16.05 -8.42 -32.83
N SER A 315 -16.04 -8.59 -34.16
CA SER A 315 -17.09 -9.32 -34.89
C SER A 315 -17.15 -10.80 -34.49
N PRO A 316 -18.35 -11.42 -34.33
CA PRO A 316 -18.47 -12.85 -34.05
C PRO A 316 -17.99 -13.77 -35.19
N PHE A 317 -17.62 -13.22 -36.36
CA PHE A 317 -17.18 -13.97 -37.55
C PHE A 317 -15.85 -13.51 -38.16
N GLY A 318 -15.09 -12.63 -37.50
CA GLY A 318 -13.84 -12.06 -38.05
C GLY A 318 -12.64 -12.31 -37.15
N CYS A 319 -11.49 -12.61 -37.75
CA CYS A 319 -10.22 -12.86 -37.06
C CYS A 319 -9.97 -11.79 -35.97
N ALA A 320 -9.69 -12.23 -34.74
CA ALA A 320 -9.29 -11.35 -33.66
C ALA A 320 -8.09 -10.52 -34.13
N ASN A 321 -8.25 -9.19 -34.22
CA ASN A 321 -7.10 -8.31 -34.41
C ASN A 321 -6.20 -8.49 -33.19
N PRO A 322 -4.96 -8.99 -33.36
CA PRO A 322 -4.13 -9.38 -32.25
C PRO A 322 -3.33 -8.17 -31.74
N CYS A 323 -3.98 -7.12 -31.23
CA CYS A 323 -3.29 -6.07 -30.44
C CYS A 323 -4.21 -4.99 -29.83
N GLU A 324 -5.38 -5.32 -29.30
CA GLU A 324 -6.30 -4.30 -28.78
C GLU A 324 -6.42 -4.42 -27.26
N SER A 325 -5.34 -4.08 -26.56
CA SER A 325 -5.34 -3.89 -25.11
C SER A 325 -5.38 -2.41 -24.77
N ILE A 326 -6.11 -2.06 -23.71
CA ILE A 326 -6.08 -0.71 -23.13
C ILE A 326 -4.67 -0.47 -22.58
N VAL A 327 -4.00 0.59 -23.04
CA VAL A 327 -2.71 1.03 -22.49
C VAL A 327 -2.90 2.22 -21.54
N GLY A 328 -1.87 2.52 -20.75
CA GLY A 328 -1.92 3.64 -19.79
C GLY A 328 -2.25 4.99 -20.44
N ASP A 329 -1.74 5.23 -21.65
CA ASP A 329 -1.99 6.48 -22.39
C ASP A 329 -3.47 6.65 -22.76
N ASP A 330 -4.17 5.55 -23.09
CA ASP A 330 -5.61 5.59 -23.40
C ASP A 330 -6.42 6.04 -22.18
N LEU A 331 -6.08 5.47 -21.01
CA LEU A 331 -6.75 5.78 -19.75
C LEU A 331 -6.51 7.24 -19.37
N VAL A 332 -5.27 7.72 -19.44
CA VAL A 332 -4.91 9.10 -19.10
C VAL A 332 -5.58 10.09 -20.04
N ALA A 333 -5.56 9.84 -21.36
CA ALA A 333 -6.20 10.69 -22.36
C ALA A 333 -7.72 10.76 -22.16
N CYS A 334 -8.36 9.62 -21.89
CA CYS A 334 -9.79 9.58 -21.58
C CYS A 334 -10.12 10.30 -20.27
N LEU A 335 -9.28 10.17 -19.25
CA LEU A 335 -9.45 10.87 -17.98
C LEU A 335 -9.34 12.39 -18.16
N ILE A 336 -8.32 12.88 -18.87
CA ILE A 336 -8.13 14.31 -19.17
C ILE A 336 -9.36 14.86 -19.88
N TYR A 337 -9.83 14.17 -20.94
CA TYR A 337 -11.04 14.53 -21.66
C TYR A 337 -12.25 14.67 -20.72
N LEU A 338 -12.45 13.67 -19.85
CA LEU A 338 -13.58 13.65 -18.92
C LEU A 338 -13.51 14.74 -17.86
N LEU A 339 -12.31 15.02 -17.33
CA LEU A 339 -12.11 16.10 -16.35
C LEU A 339 -12.42 17.47 -16.95
N CYS A 340 -11.99 17.72 -18.19
CA CYS A 340 -12.31 18.95 -18.91
C CYS A 340 -13.81 19.05 -19.21
N GLU A 341 -14.45 17.94 -19.56
CA GLU A 341 -15.89 17.94 -19.86
C GLU A 341 -16.76 18.20 -18.62
N THR A 342 -16.42 17.58 -17.49
CA THR A 342 -17.18 17.61 -16.24
C THR A 342 -16.87 18.82 -15.34
N GLN A 343 -15.71 19.47 -15.50
CA GLN A 343 -15.33 20.66 -14.72
C GLN A 343 -15.39 20.42 -13.21
N VAL A 344 -14.69 19.37 -12.77
CA VAL A 344 -14.64 18.97 -11.36
C VAL A 344 -14.11 20.10 -10.49
N ILE A 345 -14.87 20.44 -9.45
CA ILE A 345 -14.51 21.48 -8.49
C ILE A 345 -13.55 20.91 -7.45
N ASN A 346 -12.54 21.69 -7.05
CA ASN A 346 -11.57 21.37 -6.01
C ASN A 346 -10.74 20.10 -6.27
N LEU A 347 -10.56 19.67 -7.53
CA LEU A 347 -9.87 18.40 -7.80
C LEU A 347 -8.42 18.42 -7.32
N VAL A 348 -7.68 19.50 -7.56
CA VAL A 348 -6.29 19.67 -7.14
C VAL A 348 -6.22 19.68 -5.61
N ASN A 349 -7.15 20.38 -4.96
CA ASN A 349 -7.27 20.41 -3.51
C ASN A 349 -7.54 19.00 -2.93
N ASN A 350 -8.44 18.24 -3.54
CA ASN A 350 -8.80 16.89 -3.11
C ASN A 350 -7.64 15.89 -3.28
N VAL A 351 -6.96 15.92 -4.42
CA VAL A 351 -5.78 15.07 -4.66
C VAL A 351 -4.64 15.44 -3.70
N SER A 352 -4.38 16.74 -3.50
CA SER A 352 -3.36 17.20 -2.56
C SER A 352 -3.69 16.82 -1.11
N PHE A 353 -4.96 16.86 -0.72
CA PHE A 353 -5.41 16.38 0.59
C PHE A 353 -5.13 14.89 0.79
N ILE A 354 -5.42 14.04 -0.22
CA ILE A 354 -5.11 12.61 -0.16
C ILE A 354 -3.61 12.40 0.02
N LYS A 355 -2.77 13.11 -0.74
CA LYS A 355 -1.31 12.96 -0.66
C LYS A 355 -0.73 13.32 0.71
N ILE A 356 -1.24 14.39 1.31
CA ILE A 356 -0.68 14.91 2.57
C ILE A 356 -1.19 14.10 3.76
N PHE A 357 -2.45 13.67 3.75
CA PHE A 357 -3.11 13.06 4.92
C PHE A 357 -3.47 11.57 4.76
N GLY A 358 -3.17 10.96 3.61
CA GLY A 358 -3.42 9.56 3.29
C GLY A 358 -2.14 8.72 3.26
N GLU A 359 -1.32 8.82 4.31
CA GLU A 359 -0.03 8.13 4.39
C GLU A 359 -0.21 6.60 4.34
N GLN A 360 -1.24 6.09 5.02
CA GLN A 360 -1.54 4.65 5.06
C GLN A 360 -2.07 4.11 3.71
N LEU A 361 -2.53 4.99 2.82
CA LEU A 361 -3.05 4.63 1.49
C LEU A 361 -1.95 4.59 0.44
N SER A 362 -0.91 5.40 0.60
CA SER A 362 0.19 5.54 -0.36
C SER A 362 1.04 4.26 -0.47
N GLN A 363 0.97 3.38 0.53
CA GLN A 363 1.66 2.08 0.55
C GLN A 363 0.89 0.96 -0.17
N LYS A 364 -0.38 1.17 -0.54
CA LYS A 364 -1.22 0.15 -1.18
C LYS A 364 -1.24 0.30 -2.70
N ASN A 365 -0.75 -0.72 -3.39
CA ASN A 365 -0.63 -0.77 -4.86
C ASN A 365 -1.92 -0.44 -5.60
N GLU A 366 -3.08 -0.81 -5.05
CA GLU A 366 -4.36 -0.67 -5.74
C GLU A 366 -4.90 0.77 -5.81
N PHE A 367 -4.54 1.62 -4.84
CA PHE A 367 -4.98 3.02 -4.79
C PHE A 367 -3.90 3.94 -5.36
N GLY A 368 -2.63 3.55 -5.22
CA GLY A 368 -1.49 4.28 -5.77
C GLY A 368 -1.61 4.48 -7.28
N TYR A 369 -1.97 3.44 -8.04
CA TYR A 369 -2.13 3.57 -9.49
C TYR A 369 -3.20 4.61 -9.89
N SER A 370 -4.38 4.56 -9.25
CA SER A 370 -5.45 5.52 -9.53
C SER A 370 -5.04 6.94 -9.17
N LEU A 371 -4.41 7.14 -8.00
CA LEU A 371 -3.95 8.46 -7.58
C LEU A 371 -2.92 9.04 -8.54
N VAL A 372 -1.90 8.25 -8.91
CA VAL A 372 -0.86 8.66 -9.87
C VAL A 372 -1.46 9.00 -11.23
N THR A 373 -2.45 8.22 -11.70
CA THR A 373 -3.14 8.49 -12.98
C THR A 373 -3.83 9.87 -12.94
N PHE A 374 -4.46 10.22 -11.82
CA PHE A 374 -5.06 11.55 -11.63
C PHE A 374 -4.00 12.65 -11.53
N GLU A 375 -2.88 12.42 -10.85
CA GLU A 375 -1.77 13.38 -10.78
C GLU A 375 -1.20 13.71 -12.16
N VAL A 376 -0.98 12.69 -12.98
CA VAL A 376 -0.51 12.86 -14.36
C VAL A 376 -1.51 13.68 -15.18
N ALA A 377 -2.81 13.37 -15.09
CA ALA A 377 -3.85 14.11 -15.80
C ALA A 377 -3.94 15.59 -15.34
N ILE A 378 -3.87 15.84 -14.02
CA ILE A 378 -3.88 17.19 -13.46
C ILE A 378 -2.67 17.99 -13.95
N GLU A 379 -1.47 17.39 -13.91
CA GLU A 379 -0.25 18.07 -14.30
C GLU A 379 -0.23 18.34 -15.81
N PHE A 380 -0.72 17.41 -16.64
CA PHE A 380 -0.92 17.65 -18.07
C PHE A 380 -1.79 18.89 -18.32
N ILE A 381 -2.94 18.98 -17.65
CA ILE A 381 -3.87 20.11 -17.79
C ILE A 381 -3.22 21.41 -17.32
N LYS A 382 -2.50 21.41 -16.18
CA LYS A 382 -1.79 22.59 -15.66
C LYS A 382 -0.70 23.09 -16.63
N GLN A 383 -0.07 22.20 -17.39
CA GLN A 383 0.98 22.54 -18.35
C GLN A 383 0.47 22.98 -19.73
N PHE A 384 -0.83 22.88 -20.00
CA PHE A 384 -1.43 23.19 -21.31
C PHE A 384 -1.02 24.56 -21.89
N ASP A 385 -1.03 25.62 -21.07
CA ASP A 385 -0.67 26.99 -21.49
C ASP A 385 0.78 27.09 -22.03
N LYS A 386 1.73 26.31 -21.47
CA LYS A 386 3.12 26.31 -21.93
C LYS A 386 3.25 25.70 -23.32
N CYS A 387 2.39 24.74 -23.65
CA CYS A 387 2.34 24.10 -24.96
C CYS A 387 1.67 24.99 -26.03
N ASN A 388 0.70 25.83 -25.66
CA ASN A 388 -0.04 26.71 -26.59
C ASN A 388 0.76 27.89 -27.17
N SER A 389 1.85 28.31 -26.52
CA SER A 389 2.80 29.29 -27.09
C SER A 389 3.49 28.81 -28.39
N ARG A 390 3.37 27.53 -28.74
CA ARG A 390 3.92 26.92 -29.97
C ARG A 390 2.87 26.61 -31.04
N PHE A 391 1.57 26.67 -30.72
CA PHE A 391 0.48 26.48 -31.68
C PHE A 391 0.00 27.80 -32.33
N SER A 392 0.54 28.94 -31.88
CA SER A 392 0.19 30.28 -32.36
C SER A 392 1.14 30.84 -33.42
N SER A 393 2.13 30.08 -33.92
CA SER A 393 3.08 30.54 -34.95
C SER A 393 2.73 30.05 -36.37
N THR A 394 1.46 29.98 -36.73
CA THR A 394 1.01 29.84 -38.12
C THR A 394 -0.27 30.64 -38.35
N SER A 395 -0.12 31.95 -38.49
CA SER A 395 -1.05 32.78 -39.27
C SER A 395 -0.32 33.27 -40.52
N PRO A 396 -0.81 33.01 -41.74
CA PRO A 396 -0.22 33.56 -42.95
C PRO A 396 -0.60 35.04 -43.04
N THR A 397 0.39 35.93 -42.92
CA THR A 397 0.22 37.33 -43.33
C THR A 397 0.35 37.39 -44.87
N PRO A 398 -0.60 38.02 -45.58
CA PRO A 398 -0.49 38.23 -47.01
C PRO A 398 0.52 39.34 -47.32
N ASP A 399 1.27 39.13 -48.39
CA ASP A 399 2.18 40.07 -49.04
C ASP A 399 1.63 41.50 -49.10
N ASN A 400 2.47 42.46 -48.76
CA ASN A 400 2.55 43.71 -49.50
C ASN A 400 3.98 44.25 -49.45
N ASN A 401 4.57 44.29 -50.65
CA ASN A 401 5.81 44.97 -50.98
C ASN A 401 5.79 46.43 -50.54
N GLU A 402 6.86 46.91 -49.91
CA GLU A 402 7.51 48.19 -50.24
C GLU A 402 8.86 48.33 -49.50
N ILE A 403 9.93 48.48 -50.28
CA ILE A 403 11.29 48.91 -49.90
C ILE A 403 11.37 50.39 -50.34
N PRO A 404 11.96 51.37 -49.59
CA PRO A 404 13.43 51.46 -49.54
C PRO A 404 14.16 52.20 -48.38
N ARG A 405 15.41 51.71 -48.16
CA ARG A 405 16.66 52.39 -47.66
C ARG A 405 16.67 52.77 -46.16
N ASP A 406 17.76 52.70 -45.39
CA ASP A 406 19.19 52.80 -45.68
C ASP A 406 20.07 52.12 -44.56
N LYS A 407 21.28 51.74 -44.96
CA LYS A 407 22.54 51.36 -44.26
C LYS A 407 22.61 51.34 -42.72
N THR A 408 23.25 50.29 -42.16
CA THR A 408 24.68 50.31 -41.75
C THR A 408 25.22 48.90 -41.39
N LYS A 409 26.53 48.74 -41.60
CA LYS A 409 27.37 47.52 -41.63
C LYS A 409 27.84 47.02 -40.25
N SER A 410 28.03 45.70 -40.12
CA SER A 410 29.26 45.00 -39.66
C SER A 410 29.02 43.47 -39.80
N GLU A 411 29.59 42.72 -40.76
CA GLU A 411 30.96 42.10 -40.78
C GLU A 411 31.36 41.52 -39.40
N CYS A 412 31.73 40.26 -39.17
CA CYS A 412 32.20 39.09 -39.96
C CYS A 412 31.85 37.82 -39.12
N GLU A 413 31.85 36.56 -39.56
CA GLU A 413 32.81 35.86 -40.40
C GLU A 413 32.25 34.46 -40.79
N ASN A 414 32.49 34.06 -42.04
CA ASN A 414 32.14 32.76 -42.63
C ASN A 414 33.12 31.66 -42.22
N LYS A 415 32.62 30.42 -42.10
CA LYS A 415 33.34 29.22 -42.56
C LYS A 415 32.39 28.30 -43.31
N GLU A 416 32.79 27.98 -44.53
CA GLU A 416 32.09 27.17 -45.53
C GLU A 416 32.36 25.66 -45.40
N PHE A 417 31.32 24.91 -45.79
CA PHE A 417 31.27 23.63 -46.53
C PHE A 417 31.94 22.36 -45.99
N THR A 418 31.11 21.30 -45.81
CA THR A 418 31.01 20.21 -46.80
C THR A 418 29.68 19.44 -46.64
N ASP A 419 28.98 19.27 -47.76
CA ASP A 419 27.77 18.46 -47.93
C ASP A 419 27.99 16.95 -47.69
N PHE A 420 26.97 16.30 -47.12
CA PHE A 420 26.58 14.94 -47.50
C PHE A 420 25.07 14.77 -47.31
N GLU A 421 24.36 14.66 -48.44
CA GLU A 421 22.95 14.28 -48.51
C GLU A 421 22.69 12.94 -47.81
N LYS A 422 21.68 12.90 -46.94
CA LYS A 422 20.86 11.72 -46.66
C LYS A 422 19.47 12.16 -46.18
N THR A 423 18.55 12.13 -47.14
CA THR A 423 17.11 11.91 -47.06
C THR A 423 16.47 11.82 -45.67
N ASP A 424 15.49 12.72 -45.48
CA ASP A 424 14.58 12.88 -44.36
C ASP A 424 13.93 11.58 -43.85
N LEU A 425 14.07 11.34 -42.55
CA LEU A 425 13.06 10.68 -41.71
C LEU A 425 12.64 11.69 -40.65
N VAL A 426 11.54 12.39 -40.93
CA VAL A 426 10.88 13.30 -39.99
C VAL A 426 10.43 12.47 -38.78
N THR A 427 11.25 12.45 -37.74
CA THR A 427 10.86 11.93 -36.43
C THR A 427 9.93 12.97 -35.80
N SER A 428 8.71 12.55 -35.48
CA SER A 428 7.69 13.44 -34.94
C SER A 428 8.17 13.95 -33.58
N ARG A 429 8.04 15.25 -33.34
CA ARG A 429 8.45 15.91 -32.09
C ARG A 429 7.70 15.40 -30.85
N PHE A 430 6.57 14.71 -31.06
CA PHE A 430 5.84 13.95 -30.02
C PHE A 430 6.64 12.74 -29.53
N ASP A 431 7.43 12.10 -30.39
CA ASP A 431 8.27 10.95 -30.04
C ASP A 431 9.34 11.34 -29.02
N THR A 432 9.85 12.57 -29.09
CA THR A 432 10.86 13.08 -28.14
C THR A 432 10.29 13.40 -26.76
N GLN A 433 9.01 13.79 -26.68
CA GLN A 433 8.33 14.03 -25.40
C GLN A 433 7.81 12.72 -24.78
N LEU A 434 7.34 11.79 -25.60
CA LEU A 434 7.04 10.42 -25.18
C LEU A 434 8.29 9.71 -24.65
N GLU A 435 9.46 9.94 -25.26
CA GLU A 435 10.71 9.35 -24.80
C GLU A 435 11.13 9.89 -23.43
N ASN A 436 10.91 11.18 -23.16
CA ASN A 436 11.16 11.76 -21.83
C ASN A 436 10.19 11.22 -20.77
N ILE A 437 8.92 10.99 -21.13
CA ILE A 437 7.91 10.37 -20.24
C ILE A 437 8.23 8.89 -20.01
N ARG A 438 8.63 8.16 -21.04
CA ARG A 438 9.13 6.77 -20.94
C ARG A 438 10.37 6.69 -20.07
N GLN A 439 11.30 7.63 -20.18
CA GLN A 439 12.47 7.69 -19.31
C GLN A 439 12.08 7.95 -17.84
N LEU A 440 11.05 8.76 -17.59
CA LEU A 440 10.55 9.06 -16.25
C LEU A 440 9.80 7.86 -15.63
N LEU A 441 9.04 7.12 -16.43
CA LEU A 441 8.41 5.85 -16.05
C LEU A 441 9.45 4.74 -15.81
N ASN A 442 10.48 4.65 -16.66
CA ASN A 442 11.58 3.67 -16.50
C ASN A 442 12.45 3.98 -15.28
N HIS A 443 12.76 5.26 -15.00
CA HIS A 443 13.46 5.66 -13.77
C HIS A 443 12.61 5.37 -12.52
N SER A 444 11.28 5.51 -12.62
CA SER A 444 10.37 5.13 -11.54
C SER A 444 10.42 3.62 -11.29
N GLN A 445 10.39 2.79 -12.34
CA GLN A 445 10.54 1.33 -12.23
C GLN A 445 11.91 0.87 -11.71
N GLN A 446 13.00 1.57 -12.06
CA GLN A 446 14.35 1.26 -11.57
C GLN A 446 14.57 1.70 -10.11
N ASN A 447 13.92 2.79 -9.66
CA ASN A 447 13.93 3.16 -8.24
C ASN A 447 13.17 2.14 -7.37
N PHE A 448 12.20 1.40 -7.93
CA PHE A 448 11.55 0.28 -7.25
C PHE A 448 12.43 -0.97 -7.15
N SER A 449 13.39 -1.19 -8.06
CA SER A 449 14.33 -2.32 -8.00
C SER A 449 15.58 -2.04 -7.15
N HIS A 450 15.99 -0.78 -7.01
CA HIS A 450 17.17 -0.40 -6.21
C HIS A 450 16.94 -0.35 -4.69
N VAL A 451 15.69 -0.22 -4.24
CA VAL A 451 15.35 -0.31 -2.80
C VAL A 451 15.33 -1.77 -2.30
N GLY A 452 15.21 -2.75 -3.22
CA GLY A 452 15.26 -4.18 -2.90
C GLY A 452 16.65 -4.81 -2.93
N SER A 453 17.72 -4.05 -3.24
CA SER A 453 19.06 -4.61 -3.50
C SER A 453 20.18 -4.01 -2.63
N HIS A 454 19.89 -3.14 -1.67
CA HIS A 454 20.91 -2.52 -0.80
C HIS A 454 21.02 -3.09 0.63
N GLU A 455 20.34 -4.19 0.98
CA GLU A 455 20.51 -4.86 2.29
C GLU A 455 21.30 -6.19 2.25
N LEU A 456 22.00 -6.48 1.16
CA LEU A 456 22.70 -7.76 0.98
C LEU A 456 24.12 -7.60 0.42
N GLU A 457 24.94 -6.69 0.96
CA GLU A 457 26.37 -6.70 0.62
C GLU A 457 27.29 -5.94 1.61
N THR A 458 27.21 -6.18 2.92
CA THR A 458 28.33 -5.88 3.83
C THR A 458 28.37 -6.82 5.04
N SER A 459 28.86 -8.06 4.87
CA SER A 459 29.54 -8.80 5.95
C SER A 459 30.02 -10.19 5.48
N SER A 460 31.11 -10.23 4.73
CA SER A 460 31.91 -11.45 4.57
C SER A 460 33.29 -11.14 3.99
N THR A 461 34.22 -10.74 4.87
CA THR A 461 35.65 -11.01 4.66
C THR A 461 36.27 -11.35 6.01
N THR A 462 36.28 -12.65 6.30
CA THR A 462 37.22 -13.26 7.22
C THR A 462 38.62 -13.17 6.63
N ASN A 463 39.59 -12.71 7.42
CA ASN A 463 40.95 -13.24 7.37
C ASN A 463 41.52 -13.34 8.78
N HIS A 464 42.07 -14.52 9.02
CA HIS A 464 42.69 -15.03 10.23
C HIS A 464 44.22 -14.86 10.10
N CYS A 465 44.88 -14.65 11.25
CA CYS A 465 46.26 -15.00 11.62
C CYS A 465 47.08 -13.84 12.24
N ASP A 466 47.24 -13.99 13.55
CA ASP A 466 48.49 -14.13 14.30
C ASP A 466 49.33 -12.92 14.76
N ASP A 467 49.54 -13.01 16.08
CA ASP A 467 50.73 -12.73 16.88
C ASP A 467 51.07 -11.31 17.40
N ASP A 468 51.06 -11.26 18.74
CA ASP A 468 52.10 -10.74 19.63
C ASP A 468 52.47 -9.23 19.59
N LYS A 469 52.05 -8.49 20.63
CA LYS A 469 52.92 -8.02 21.74
C LYS A 469 52.34 -6.85 22.54
N GLU A 470 52.31 -7.07 23.86
CA GLU A 470 52.80 -6.19 24.94
C GLU A 470 52.34 -4.73 25.13
N LEU A 471 52.05 -4.48 26.42
CA LEU A 471 52.27 -3.26 27.24
C LEU A 471 51.18 -2.19 27.27
N GLY A 472 50.64 -1.99 28.48
CA GLY A 472 49.88 -0.81 28.90
C GLY A 472 48.85 -1.12 29.97
#